data_AF-A0A4S5EK85-F1
#
_entry.id   AF-A0A4S5EK85-F1
#
_cell.length_a   1.000
_cell.length_b   1.000
_cell.length_c   1.000
_cell.angle_alpha   90.00
_cell.angle_beta   90.00
_cell.angle_gamma   90.00
#
_symmetry.space_group_name_H-M   'P 1'
#
loop_
_entity.id
_entity.type
_entity.pdbx_description
1 polymer ?
#
loop_
_entity_poly.entity_id
_entity_poly.type
_entity_poly.pdbx_seq_one_letter_code
_entity_poly.pdbx_strand_id
1 'polypeptide(L)'
;LPGTELATYYDDLAAEFGLAIDPVGPNFGTEHLLDVLADSATLASLVGEQTRLLWPTHYDLRRIPLHDPTPVYPHSLIWHRDNSHPALATLHHHLASIRSRRRDTGIWTPAWATRQA
;
A
#
# COMPACT_ATOMS: atom_id res chain seq x y z
N LEU A 1 3.14 -3.20 -15.35
CA LEU A 1 2.67 -3.88 -16.58
C LEU A 1 1.38 -3.19 -17.02
N PRO A 2 1.27 -2.68 -18.25
CA PRO A 2 0.04 -2.02 -18.71
C PRO A 2 -1.18 -2.95 -18.59
N GLY A 3 -2.31 -2.40 -18.14
CA GLY A 3 -3.58 -3.12 -18.04
C GLY A 3 -3.77 -3.99 -16.79
N THR A 4 -2.87 -3.92 -15.79
CA THR A 4 -3.07 -4.59 -14.50
C THR A 4 -3.75 -3.69 -13.50
N GLU A 5 -4.47 -4.28 -12.54
CA GLU A 5 -5.04 -3.57 -11.37
C GLU A 5 -3.98 -2.72 -10.65
N LEU A 6 -2.75 -3.24 -10.55
CA LEU A 6 -1.62 -2.52 -9.97
C LEU A 6 -1.23 -1.26 -10.77
N ALA A 7 -1.24 -1.34 -12.10
CA ALA A 7 -0.93 -0.17 -12.93
C ALA A 7 -2.02 0.90 -12.76
N THR A 8 -3.29 0.50 -12.79
CA THR A 8 -4.41 1.41 -12.53
C THR A 8 -4.34 2.02 -11.13
N TYR A 9 -3.97 1.24 -10.11
CA TYR A 9 -3.74 1.76 -8.76
C TYR A 9 -2.66 2.85 -8.74
N TYR A 10 -1.52 2.64 -9.42
CA TYR A 10 -0.45 3.63 -9.48
C TYR A 10 -0.85 4.87 -10.27
N ASP A 11 -1.58 4.71 -11.37
CA ASP A 11 -2.09 5.84 -12.15
C ASP A 11 -3.06 6.70 -11.31
N ASP A 12 -4.00 6.06 -10.61
CA ASP A 12 -4.95 6.75 -9.72
C ASP A 12 -4.23 7.44 -8.55
N LEU A 13 -3.25 6.77 -7.93
CA LEU A 13 -2.46 7.32 -6.82
C LEU A 13 -1.61 8.50 -7.28
N ALA A 14 -0.96 8.39 -8.42
CA ALA A 14 -0.16 9.46 -9.01
C ALA A 14 -1.02 10.68 -9.33
N ALA A 15 -2.20 10.47 -9.91
CA ALA A 15 -3.14 11.52 -10.26
C ALA A 15 -3.69 12.25 -9.02
N GLU A 16 -4.07 11.52 -7.97
CA GLU A 16 -4.61 12.12 -6.74
C GLU A 16 -3.58 12.98 -6.01
N PHE A 17 -2.37 12.46 -5.81
CA PHE A 17 -1.35 13.08 -4.95
C PHE A 17 -0.31 13.91 -5.72
N GLY A 18 -0.43 14.01 -7.05
CA GLY A 18 0.51 14.75 -7.90
C GLY A 18 1.92 14.16 -7.89
N LEU A 19 2.03 12.83 -7.83
CA LEU A 19 3.30 12.11 -7.71
C LEU A 19 3.76 11.56 -9.07
N ALA A 20 5.08 11.40 -9.21
CA ALA A 20 5.67 10.57 -10.26
C ALA A 20 6.08 9.23 -9.63
N ILE A 21 5.54 8.13 -10.16
CA ILE A 21 5.87 6.77 -9.71
C ILE A 21 6.82 6.16 -10.74
N ASP A 22 7.98 5.72 -10.28
CA ASP A 22 8.92 4.91 -11.07
C ASP A 22 8.73 3.42 -10.70
N PRO A 23 8.07 2.62 -11.55
CA PRO A 23 7.90 1.19 -11.32
C PRO A 23 9.07 0.34 -11.88
N VAL A 24 10.13 0.98 -12.39
CA VAL A 24 11.22 0.28 -13.08
C VAL A 24 12.20 -0.32 -12.08
N GLY A 25 12.70 -1.51 -12.43
CA GLY A 25 13.78 -2.17 -11.72
C GLY A 25 13.31 -3.30 -10.81
N PRO A 26 14.19 -4.28 -10.54
CA PRO A 26 13.91 -5.34 -9.57
C PRO A 26 13.90 -4.77 -8.14
N ASN A 27 13.04 -5.34 -7.29
CA ASN A 27 13.07 -5.02 -5.87
C ASN A 27 14.25 -5.74 -5.20
N PHE A 28 15.28 -4.98 -4.82
CA PHE A 28 16.47 -5.47 -4.12
C PHE A 28 16.35 -5.48 -2.58
N GLY A 29 15.15 -5.19 -2.06
CA GLY A 29 14.87 -5.19 -0.63
C GLY A 29 15.04 -3.83 0.04
N THR A 30 14.67 -3.79 1.32
CA THR A 30 14.56 -2.55 2.11
C THR A 30 15.89 -1.86 2.35
N GLU A 31 16.97 -2.59 2.62
CA GLU A 31 18.29 -1.99 2.88
C GLU A 31 18.78 -1.22 1.65
N HIS A 32 18.74 -1.86 0.47
CA HIS A 32 19.08 -1.20 -0.78
C HIS A 32 18.19 0.02 -1.09
N LEU A 33 16.88 -0.08 -0.83
CA LEU A 33 15.97 1.05 -0.98
C LEU A 33 16.41 2.23 -0.11
N LEU A 34 16.80 1.99 1.14
CA LEU A 34 17.22 3.05 2.07
C LEU A 34 18.53 3.70 1.62
N ASP A 35 19.49 2.94 1.08
CA ASP A 35 20.73 3.49 0.52
C ASP A 35 20.42 4.43 -0.66
N VAL A 36 19.58 4.00 -1.60
CA VAL A 36 19.17 4.79 -2.77
C VAL A 36 18.45 6.08 -2.35
N LEU A 37 17.59 6.01 -1.33
CA LEU A 37 16.90 7.18 -0.80
C LEU A 37 17.85 8.14 -0.07
N ALA A 38 18.86 7.62 0.65
CA ALA A 38 19.81 8.44 1.37
C ALA A 38 20.73 9.24 0.43
N ASP A 39 21.05 8.67 -0.74
CA ASP A 39 21.90 9.29 -1.77
C ASP A 39 21.13 10.22 -2.74
N SER A 40 19.82 10.41 -2.56
CA SER A 40 18.99 11.19 -3.48
C SER A 40 18.12 12.24 -2.78
N ALA A 41 18.21 13.49 -3.25
CA ALA A 41 17.36 14.58 -2.79
C ALA A 41 15.98 14.62 -3.51
N THR A 42 15.75 13.77 -4.50
CA THR A 42 14.54 13.81 -5.35
C THR A 42 13.68 12.56 -5.26
N LEU A 43 14.16 11.52 -4.59
CA LEU A 43 13.43 10.26 -4.44
C LEU A 43 12.74 10.16 -3.08
N ALA A 44 11.58 9.54 -3.08
CA ALA A 44 10.84 9.16 -1.90
C ALA A 44 10.17 7.79 -2.13
N SER A 45 9.80 7.11 -1.05
CA SER A 45 9.07 5.85 -1.11
C SER A 45 7.88 5.85 -0.16
N LEU A 46 6.78 5.26 -0.62
CA LEU A 46 5.61 5.00 0.20
C LEU A 46 5.77 3.65 0.90
N VAL A 47 5.58 3.65 2.21
CA VAL A 47 5.62 2.43 3.03
C VAL A 47 4.41 2.36 3.93
N GLY A 48 4.01 1.13 4.29
CA GLY A 48 2.96 0.92 5.27
C GLY A 48 3.34 1.52 6.62
N GLU A 49 2.35 2.01 7.36
CA GLU A 49 2.52 2.56 8.71
C GLU A 49 3.28 1.58 9.63
N GLN A 50 2.93 0.30 9.54
CA GLN A 50 3.48 -0.79 10.35
C GLN A 50 4.80 -1.36 9.80
N THR A 51 5.32 -0.85 8.69
CA THR A 51 6.61 -1.26 8.14
C THR A 51 7.73 -0.77 9.06
N ARG A 52 8.50 -1.71 9.62
CA ARG A 52 9.70 -1.39 10.39
C ARG A 52 10.84 -1.07 9.43
N LEU A 53 11.35 0.15 9.53
CA LEU A 53 12.52 0.62 8.80
C LEU A 53 13.56 1.06 9.81
N LEU A 54 14.79 0.61 9.62
CA LEU A 54 15.95 1.01 10.40
C LEU A 54 17.03 1.43 9.41
N TRP A 55 17.62 2.61 9.63
CA TRP A 55 18.73 3.11 8.82
C TRP A 55 19.84 3.65 9.72
N PRO A 56 21.09 3.71 9.23
CA PRO A 56 22.19 4.32 9.95
C PRO A 56 21.91 5.77 10.35
N THR A 57 22.44 6.20 11.51
CA THR A 57 22.19 7.56 12.04
C THR A 57 22.71 8.69 11.15
N HIS A 58 23.64 8.40 10.23
CA HIS A 58 24.16 9.37 9.28
C HIS A 58 23.27 9.54 8.05
N TYR A 59 22.26 8.68 7.84
CA TYR A 59 21.26 8.90 6.79
C TYR A 59 20.29 9.96 7.27
N ASP A 60 20.15 11.03 6.49
CA ASP A 60 19.23 12.12 6.80
C ASP A 60 17.77 11.80 6.41
N LEU A 61 17.39 10.51 6.46
CA LEU A 61 16.04 10.06 6.12
C LEU A 61 15.03 10.42 7.21
N ARG A 62 13.79 10.67 6.78
CA ARG A 62 12.63 10.93 7.64
C ARG A 62 11.44 10.13 7.15
N ARG A 63 10.58 9.67 8.07
CA ARG A 63 9.24 9.17 7.74
C ARG A 63 8.25 10.30 7.94
N ILE A 64 7.53 10.62 6.87
CA ILE A 64 6.51 11.67 6.87
C ILE A 64 5.14 10.97 6.80
N PRO A 65 4.30 11.10 7.84
CA PRO A 65 2.93 10.60 7.79
C PRO A 65 2.11 11.33 6.72
N LEU A 66 1.34 10.57 5.93
CA LEU A 66 0.40 11.13 4.95
C LEU A 66 -1.01 11.05 5.52
N HIS A 67 -1.67 12.21 5.61
CA HIS A 67 -3.00 12.37 6.17
C HIS A 67 -3.85 13.28 5.27
N ASP A 68 -5.17 13.15 5.41
CA ASP A 68 -6.17 14.03 4.81
C ASP A 68 -6.02 14.25 3.29
N PRO A 69 -6.15 13.19 2.48
CA PRO A 69 -6.50 11.82 2.87
C PRO A 69 -5.27 10.89 3.02
N THR A 70 -5.34 9.90 3.92
CA THR A 70 -4.31 8.87 4.05
C THR A 70 -4.46 7.84 2.92
N PRO A 71 -3.48 7.68 2.00
CA PRO A 71 -3.54 6.64 0.98
C PRO A 71 -3.44 5.26 1.62
N VAL A 72 -4.28 4.32 1.19
CA VAL A 72 -4.20 2.93 1.64
C VAL A 72 -4.00 2.00 0.46
N TYR A 73 -3.27 0.91 0.70
CA TYR A 73 -3.10 -0.16 -0.27
C TYR A 73 -4.21 -1.21 -0.09
N PRO A 74 -5.20 -1.29 -0.99
CA PRO A 74 -6.31 -2.22 -0.85
C PRO A 74 -5.82 -3.67 -0.95
N HIS A 75 -6.44 -4.56 -0.16
CA HIS A 75 -6.15 -5.98 -0.18
C HIS A 75 -7.44 -6.76 -0.46
N SER A 76 -7.35 -7.67 -1.44
CA SER A 76 -8.46 -8.53 -1.85
C SER A 76 -8.15 -9.98 -1.51
N LEU A 77 -9.11 -10.68 -0.90
CA LEU A 77 -9.07 -12.13 -0.73
C LEU A 77 -9.80 -12.77 -1.93
N ILE A 78 -9.10 -13.61 -2.69
CA ILE A 78 -9.65 -14.32 -3.86
C ILE A 78 -9.69 -15.82 -3.54
N TRP A 79 -10.82 -16.47 -3.81
CA TRP A 79 -10.98 -17.91 -3.63
C TRP A 79 -11.90 -18.50 -4.71
N HIS A 80 -11.81 -19.80 -4.91
CA HIS A 80 -12.70 -20.51 -5.84
C HIS A 80 -14.12 -20.57 -5.26
N ARG A 81 -15.13 -20.24 -6.08
CA ARG A 81 -16.55 -20.20 -5.67
C ARG A 81 -17.06 -21.49 -5.03
N ASP A 82 -16.49 -22.62 -5.44
CA ASP A 82 -16.90 -23.95 -4.97
C ASP A 82 -16.04 -24.46 -3.79
N ASN A 83 -15.19 -23.61 -3.21
CA ASN A 83 -14.40 -23.97 -2.03
C ASN A 83 -15.27 -23.92 -0.76
N SER A 84 -15.70 -25.09 -0.30
CA SER A 84 -16.51 -25.26 0.92
C SER A 84 -15.68 -25.48 2.20
N HIS A 85 -14.38 -25.18 2.20
CA HIS A 85 -13.52 -25.46 3.35
C HIS A 85 -13.90 -24.58 4.55
N PRO A 86 -14.19 -25.16 5.74
CA PRO A 86 -14.69 -24.41 6.89
C PRO A 86 -13.72 -23.32 7.39
N ALA A 87 -12.40 -23.54 7.25
CA ALA A 87 -11.41 -22.52 7.61
C ALA A 87 -11.51 -21.23 6.76
N LEU A 88 -12.05 -21.29 5.54
CA LEU A 88 -12.30 -20.09 4.73
C LEU A 88 -13.37 -19.21 5.38
N ALA A 89 -14.43 -19.82 5.92
CA ALA A 89 -15.46 -19.09 6.67
C ALA A 89 -14.88 -18.44 7.93
N THR A 90 -14.01 -19.18 8.66
CA THR A 90 -13.28 -18.64 9.82
C THR A 90 -12.39 -17.46 9.46
N LEU A 91 -11.62 -17.57 8.37
CA LEU A 91 -10.77 -16.50 7.86
C LEU A 91 -11.60 -15.26 7.48
N HIS A 92 -12.70 -15.46 6.74
CA HIS A 92 -13.58 -14.36 6.35
C HIS A 92 -14.15 -13.62 7.57
N HIS A 93 -14.60 -14.36 8.59
CA HIS A 93 -15.09 -13.76 9.83
C HIS A 93 -13.98 -12.97 10.55
N HIS A 94 -12.77 -13.53 10.63
CA HIS A 94 -11.63 -12.83 11.25
C HIS A 94 -11.27 -11.52 10.52
N LEU A 95 -11.21 -11.53 9.19
CA LEU A 95 -10.91 -10.33 8.41
C LEU A 95 -12.03 -9.28 8.55
N ALA A 96 -13.29 -9.71 8.61
CA ALA A 96 -14.43 -8.81 8.81
C ALA A 96 -14.39 -8.10 10.17
N SER A 97 -13.97 -8.78 11.24
CA SER A 97 -13.88 -8.19 12.59
C SER A 97 -12.72 -7.20 12.74
N ILE A 98 -11.62 -7.39 12.00
CA ILE A 98 -10.53 -6.41 11.95
C ILE A 98 -10.98 -5.15 11.23
N ARG A 99 -11.70 -5.29 10.10
CA ARG A 99 -12.16 -4.16 9.29
C ARG A 99 -13.11 -3.24 10.05
N SER A 100 -14.05 -3.77 10.81
CA SER A 100 -15.00 -2.96 11.60
C SER A 100 -14.31 -2.04 12.63
N ARG A 101 -13.03 -2.28 12.94
CA ARG A 101 -12.25 -1.44 13.85
C ARG A 101 -11.58 -0.25 13.15
N ARG A 102 -11.40 -0.28 11.83
CA ARG A 102 -10.79 0.82 11.07
C ARG A 102 -11.88 1.80 10.65
N ARG A 103 -11.71 3.09 10.94
CA ARG A 103 -12.63 4.12 10.43
C ARG A 103 -12.33 4.38 8.96
N ASP A 104 -13.37 4.36 8.13
CA ASP A 104 -13.30 4.63 6.68
C ASP A 104 -13.23 6.14 6.36
N THR A 105 -13.25 7.01 7.37
CA THR A 105 -13.17 8.46 7.20
C THR A 105 -11.71 8.90 7.12
N GLY A 106 -11.38 9.77 6.15
CA GLY A 106 -10.03 10.36 6.01
C GLY A 106 -9.01 9.46 5.31
N ILE A 107 -9.46 8.37 4.67
CA ILE A 107 -8.61 7.53 3.82
C ILE A 107 -8.89 7.79 2.34
N TRP A 108 -7.86 7.63 1.52
CA TRP A 108 -7.99 7.56 0.07
C TRP A 108 -7.83 6.12 -0.37
N THR A 109 -8.77 5.66 -1.19
CA THR A 109 -8.75 4.39 -1.92
C THR A 109 -9.17 4.68 -3.35
N PRO A 110 -8.63 3.96 -4.35
CA PRO A 110 -9.16 4.02 -5.70
C PRO A 110 -10.67 3.71 -5.73
N ALA A 111 -11.41 4.40 -6.59
CA ALA A 111 -12.87 4.25 -6.65
C ALA A 111 -13.31 2.80 -6.91
N TRP A 112 -12.61 2.08 -7.78
CA TRP A 112 -12.88 0.68 -8.10
C TRP A 112 -12.58 -0.28 -6.93
N ALA A 113 -11.74 0.15 -5.97
CA ALA A 113 -11.40 -0.64 -4.78
C ALA A 113 -12.39 -0.40 -3.63
N THR A 114 -13.24 0.63 -3.71
CA THR A 114 -14.34 0.80 -2.76
C THR A 114 -15.39 -0.29 -2.98
N ARG A 115 -15.73 -1.01 -1.92
CA ARG A 115 -16.86 -1.93 -1.96
C ARG A 115 -18.12 -1.08 -2.06
N GLN A 116 -18.90 -1.25 -3.13
CA GLN A 116 -20.26 -0.71 -3.17
C GLN A 116 -21.03 -1.28 -1.97
N ALA A 117 -21.66 -0.38 -1.21
CA ALA A 117 -22.51 -0.71 -0.07
C ALA A 117 -23.74 -1.51 -0.53
#